data_AF-A0A1F8U6I2-F1
#
_entry.id   AF-A0A1F8U6I2-F1
#
_cell.length_a   1.000
_cell.length_b   1.000
_cell.length_c   1.000
_cell.angle_alpha   90.00
_cell.angle_beta   90.00
_cell.angle_gamma   90.00
#
_symmetry.space_group_name_H-M   'P 1'
#
loop_
_entity.id
_entity.type
_entity.pdbx_description
1 polymer ?
#
loop_
_entity_poly.entity_id
_entity_poly.type
_entity_poly.pdbx_seq_one_letter_code
_entity_poly.pdbx_strand_id
1 'polypeptide(L)'
;MSIELLFEKRTAVGENILNIIRDNGYTKSSFAKAIDITRPTLDRLLAGEIESLTKYRQYIEKITQIQDMTEDKLLNYAPKLSDKNEAVLVHSFNAPNNHEIKGQAKEMFSILDDILNICEVYYGK
;
A
#
# COMPACT_ATOMS: atom_id res chain seq x y z
N MET A 1 15.91 1.34 -19.22
CA MET A 1 16.23 2.45 -18.31
C MET A 1 17.51 2.09 -17.57
N SER A 2 18.30 3.04 -17.08
CA SER A 2 19.43 2.74 -16.19
C SER A 2 18.97 2.87 -14.74
N ILE A 3 19.42 1.96 -13.87
CA ILE A 3 19.12 2.00 -12.43
C ILE A 3 19.69 3.26 -11.76
N GLU A 4 20.75 3.84 -12.32
CA GLU A 4 21.33 5.11 -11.92
C GLU A 4 20.32 6.25 -12.06
N LEU A 5 19.52 6.27 -13.13
CA LEU A 5 18.48 7.29 -13.32
C LEU A 5 17.35 7.15 -12.29
N LEU A 6 16.94 5.91 -11.99
CA LEU A 6 15.95 5.65 -10.93
C LEU A 6 16.49 6.14 -9.58
N PHE A 7 17.77 5.92 -9.30
CA PHE A 7 18.44 6.36 -8.08
C PHE A 7 18.54 7.89 -7.96
N GLU A 8 18.83 8.58 -9.06
CA GLU A 8 18.80 10.05 -9.11
C GLU A 8 17.39 10.58 -8.82
N LYS A 9 16.36 9.90 -9.34
CA LYS A 9 14.94 10.23 -9.14
C LYS A 9 14.28 9.47 -8.00
N ARG A 10 15.05 8.98 -7.02
CA ARG A 10 14.58 8.05 -5.98
C ARG A 10 13.39 8.55 -5.15
N THR A 11 13.25 9.86 -4.97
CA THR A 11 12.07 10.46 -4.31
C THR A 11 10.79 10.22 -5.12
N ALA A 12 10.81 10.51 -6.42
CA ALA A 12 9.68 10.25 -7.31
C ALA A 12 9.40 8.75 -7.46
N VAL A 13 10.45 7.93 -7.55
CA VAL A 13 10.29 6.46 -7.55
C VAL A 13 9.65 5.99 -6.25
N GLY A 14 10.02 6.56 -5.10
CA GLY A 14 9.42 6.28 -3.80
C GLY A 14 7.91 6.56 -3.77
N GLU A 15 7.47 7.69 -4.34
CA GLU A 15 6.05 8.02 -4.49
C GLU A 15 5.32 7.03 -5.41
N ASN A 16 5.94 6.65 -6.52
CA ASN A 16 5.37 5.65 -7.43
C ASN A 16 5.22 4.28 -6.77
N ILE A 17 6.22 3.84 -6.00
CA ILE A 17 6.12 2.60 -5.19
C ILE A 17 4.98 2.72 -4.19
N LEU A 18 4.80 3.87 -3.53
CA LEU A 18 3.68 4.09 -2.60
C LEU A 18 2.33 4.00 -3.31
N ASN A 19 2.22 4.52 -4.53
CA ASN A 19 1.00 4.41 -5.32
C ASN A 19 0.73 2.96 -5.75
N ILE A 20 1.77 2.21 -6.15
CA ILE A 20 1.65 0.77 -6.44
C ILE A 20 1.16 -0.01 -5.21
N ILE A 21 1.71 0.28 -4.03
CA ILE A 21 1.27 -0.33 -2.76
C ILE A 21 -0.23 -0.12 -2.55
N ARG A 22 -0.72 1.10 -2.77
CA ARG A 22 -2.13 1.47 -2.63
C ARG A 22 -3.01 0.80 -3.70
N ASP A 23 -2.62 0.91 -4.96
CA ASP A 23 -3.39 0.44 -6.12
C ASP A 23 -3.49 -1.09 -6.21
N ASN A 24 -2.58 -1.81 -5.55
CA ASN A 24 -2.59 -3.26 -5.46
C ASN A 24 -3.06 -3.76 -4.07
N GLY A 25 -3.56 -2.87 -3.20
CA GLY A 25 -4.18 -3.24 -1.93
C GLY A 25 -3.22 -3.75 -0.85
N TYR A 26 -1.92 -3.47 -0.97
CA TYR A 26 -0.95 -3.82 0.07
C TYR A 26 -1.00 -2.82 1.22
N THR A 27 -0.82 -3.32 2.44
CA THR A 27 -0.28 -2.47 3.51
C THR A 27 1.23 -2.33 3.30
N LYS A 28 1.83 -1.23 3.75
CA LYS A 28 3.29 -1.11 3.75
C LYS A 28 3.99 -2.25 4.53
N SER A 29 3.36 -2.79 5.58
CA SER A 29 3.91 -3.92 6.35
C SER A 29 3.87 -5.24 5.56
N SER A 30 2.77 -5.53 4.86
CA SER A 30 2.67 -6.72 3.99
C SER A 30 3.60 -6.60 2.79
N PHE A 31 3.74 -5.39 2.23
CA PHE A 31 4.65 -5.14 1.11
C PHE A 31 6.11 -5.33 1.53
N ALA A 32 6.53 -4.76 2.67
CA ALA A 32 7.88 -4.94 3.20
C ALA A 32 8.24 -6.42 3.40
N LYS A 33 7.29 -7.22 3.91
CA LYS A 33 7.45 -8.68 4.01
C LYS A 33 7.57 -9.35 2.65
N ALA A 34 6.78 -8.93 1.66
CA ALA A 34 6.80 -9.50 0.31
C ALA A 34 8.17 -9.32 -0.37
N ILE A 35 8.74 -8.12 -0.29
CA ILE A 35 10.10 -7.84 -0.81
C ILE A 35 11.22 -8.16 0.18
N ASP A 36 10.92 -8.86 1.29
CA ASP A 36 11.90 -9.31 2.28
C ASP A 36 12.83 -8.17 2.78
N ILE A 37 12.21 -7.10 3.29
CA ILE A 37 12.90 -6.02 4.02
C ILE A 37 12.11 -5.63 5.27
N THR A 38 12.77 -4.89 6.18
CA THR A 38 12.06 -4.34 7.34
C THR A 38 11.17 -3.17 6.94
N ARG A 39 10.09 -2.95 7.69
CA ARG A 39 9.20 -1.81 7.49
C ARG A 39 9.92 -0.45 7.58
N PRO A 40 10.81 -0.20 8.56
CA PRO A 40 11.63 1.02 8.57
C PRO A 40 12.48 1.21 7.30
N THR A 41 13.04 0.12 6.75
CA THR A 41 13.78 0.19 5.49
C THR A 41 12.88 0.57 4.32
N LEU A 42 11.66 0.02 4.26
CA LEU A 42 10.68 0.42 3.26
C LEU A 42 10.32 1.91 3.39
N ASP A 43 10.05 2.40 4.60
CA ASP A 43 9.69 3.81 4.79
C ASP A 43 10.82 4.75 4.32
N ARG A 44 12.10 4.40 4.55
CA ARG A 44 13.26 5.13 3.98
C ARG A 44 13.35 5.04 2.47
N LEU A 45 13.04 3.89 1.87
CA LEU A 45 12.99 3.72 0.41
C LEU A 45 11.92 4.62 -0.21
N LEU A 46 10.73 4.66 0.40
CA LEU A 46 9.62 5.51 -0.06
C LEU A 46 9.92 7.01 0.09
N ALA A 47 10.68 7.38 1.13
CA ALA A 47 11.15 8.76 1.32
C ALA A 47 12.33 9.15 0.40
N GLY A 48 12.92 8.21 -0.34
CA GLY A 48 14.11 8.46 -1.16
C GLY A 48 15.41 8.61 -0.35
N GLU A 49 15.47 8.07 0.86
CA GLU A 49 16.58 8.21 1.82
C GLU A 49 17.59 7.05 1.77
N ILE A 50 17.54 6.24 0.72
CA ILE A 50 18.54 5.19 0.48
C ILE A 50 19.70 5.81 -0.30
N GLU A 51 20.84 5.95 0.37
CA GLU A 51 22.05 6.61 -0.20
C GLU A 51 22.96 5.64 -0.95
N SER A 52 22.83 4.34 -0.71
CA SER A 52 23.65 3.33 -1.38
C SER A 52 22.97 2.85 -2.65
N LEU A 53 23.57 3.14 -3.81
CA LEU A 53 23.10 2.66 -5.12
C LEU A 53 22.95 1.14 -5.14
N THR A 54 23.89 0.41 -4.53
CA THR A 54 23.84 -1.06 -4.46
C THR A 54 22.61 -1.55 -3.71
N LYS A 55 22.32 -0.98 -2.53
CA LYS A 55 21.12 -1.34 -1.76
C LYS A 55 19.84 -0.96 -2.49
N TYR A 56 19.83 0.22 -3.08
CA TYR A 56 18.70 0.70 -3.87
C TYR A 56 18.41 -0.26 -5.04
N ARG A 57 19.42 -0.62 -5.82
CA ARG A 57 19.32 -1.59 -6.93
C ARG A 57 18.68 -2.90 -6.46
N GLN A 58 19.18 -3.47 -5.37
CA GLN A 58 18.63 -4.71 -4.80
C GLN A 58 17.14 -4.57 -4.44
N TYR A 59 16.72 -3.44 -3.86
CA TYR A 59 15.32 -3.22 -3.52
C TYR A 59 14.44 -3.02 -4.76
N ILE A 60 14.91 -2.27 -5.76
CA ILE A 60 14.18 -2.06 -7.01
C ILE A 60 14.03 -3.38 -7.76
N GLU A 61 15.06 -4.21 -7.86
CA GLU A 61 15.00 -5.54 -8.49
C GLU A 61 13.95 -6.45 -7.83
N LYS A 62 13.89 -6.47 -6.49
CA LYS A 62 12.84 -7.23 -5.78
C LYS A 62 11.44 -6.68 -6.08
N ILE A 63 11.29 -5.36 -6.11
CA ILE A 63 9.99 -4.72 -6.39
C ILE A 63 9.54 -5.02 -7.83
N THR A 64 10.40 -4.84 -8.82
CA THR A 64 10.07 -5.07 -10.23
C THR A 64 9.74 -6.53 -10.51
N GLN A 65 10.41 -7.46 -9.83
CA GLN A 65 10.10 -8.90 -9.90
C GLN A 65 8.71 -9.22 -9.33
N ILE A 66 8.39 -8.77 -8.10
CA ILE A 66 7.10 -9.07 -7.47
C ILE A 66 5.93 -8.42 -8.20
N GLN A 67 6.16 -7.23 -8.77
CA GLN A 67 5.14 -6.49 -9.49
C GLN A 67 5.08 -6.82 -11.00
N ASP A 68 5.92 -7.76 -11.46
CA ASP A 68 6.07 -8.14 -12.88
C ASP A 68 6.10 -6.92 -13.82
N MET A 69 6.99 -5.97 -13.50
CA MET A 69 7.10 -4.71 -14.24
C MET A 69 8.53 -4.30 -14.49
N THR A 70 8.73 -3.53 -15.54
CA THR A 70 10.04 -2.95 -15.89
C THR A 70 10.33 -1.69 -15.07
N GLU A 71 11.61 -1.36 -14.90
CA GLU A 71 12.06 -0.09 -14.31
C GLU A 71 11.46 1.16 -14.99
N ASP A 72 11.21 1.10 -16.31
CA ASP A 72 10.60 2.21 -17.04
C ASP A 72 9.15 2.45 -16.62
N LYS A 73 8.34 1.38 -16.57
CA LYS A 73 6.99 1.43 -16.00
C LYS A 73 6.96 1.89 -14.55
N LEU A 74 7.99 1.56 -13.76
CA LEU A 74 8.09 2.02 -12.37
C LEU A 74 8.33 3.54 -12.29
N LEU A 75 9.22 4.08 -13.13
CA LEU A 75 9.50 5.52 -13.14
C LEU A 75 8.32 6.34 -13.69
N ASN A 76 7.63 5.80 -14.69
CA ASN A 76 6.50 6.46 -15.36
C ASN A 76 5.15 5.95 -14.84
N TYR A 77 5.10 5.44 -13.60
CA TYR A 77 3.88 4.85 -13.05
C TYR A 77 2.77 5.90 -12.95
N ALA A 78 1.63 5.61 -13.59
CA ALA A 78 0.42 6.40 -13.47
C ALA A 78 -0.52 5.70 -12.48
N PRO A 79 -0.87 6.34 -11.33
CA PRO A 79 -1.81 5.77 -10.38
C PRO A 79 -3.17 5.48 -11.03
N LYS A 80 -3.77 4.32 -10.70
CA LYS A 80 -5.08 3.90 -11.23
C LYS A 80 -6.21 4.82 -10.78
N LEU A 81 -6.06 5.42 -9.60
CA LEU A 81 -6.93 6.46 -9.08
C LEU A 81 -6.24 7.81 -9.30
N SER A 82 -6.35 8.35 -10.51
CA SER A 82 -6.16 9.79 -10.68
C SER A 82 -7.36 10.51 -10.04
N ASP A 83 -7.09 11.68 -9.49
CA ASP A 83 -8.07 12.65 -8.96
C ASP A 83 -8.47 12.50 -7.48
N LYS A 84 -7.88 13.38 -6.68
CA LYS A 84 -8.58 14.46 -5.94
C LYS A 84 -9.85 14.11 -5.14
N ASN A 85 -10.06 12.88 -4.75
CA ASN A 85 -10.94 12.55 -3.65
C ASN A 85 -10.07 12.21 -2.46
N GLU A 86 -9.82 13.24 -1.67
CA GLU A 86 -9.46 13.11 -0.25
C GLU A 86 -10.12 11.85 0.30
N ALA A 87 -9.27 10.91 0.76
CA ALA A 87 -9.60 9.85 1.69
C ALA A 87 -11.11 9.61 1.87
N VAL A 88 -11.77 8.97 0.89
CA VAL A 88 -12.96 8.19 1.22
C VAL A 88 -12.41 6.96 1.93
N LEU A 89 -12.03 7.16 3.19
CA LEU A 89 -11.97 6.11 4.19
C LEU A 89 -13.36 5.50 4.15
N VAL A 90 -13.50 4.37 3.47
CA VAL A 90 -14.72 3.57 3.48
C VAL A 90 -14.76 2.93 4.86
N HIS A 91 -15.18 3.73 5.86
CA HIS A 91 -15.80 3.19 7.04
C HIS A 91 -17.04 2.40 6.59
N SER A 92 -17.43 1.36 7.33
CA SER A 92 -18.56 0.47 6.98
C SER A 92 -19.87 1.21 6.61
N PHE A 93 -20.00 2.48 7.00
CA PHE A 93 -21.15 3.36 6.76
C PHE A 93 -20.97 4.40 5.64
N ASN A 94 -19.87 4.40 4.88
CA ASN A 94 -19.66 5.36 3.77
C ASN A 94 -19.55 4.65 2.42
N ALA A 95 -20.42 3.67 2.19
CA ALA A 95 -20.52 3.01 0.90
C ALA A 95 -21.06 4.02 -0.15
N PRO A 96 -20.60 3.97 -1.41
CA PRO A 96 -21.16 4.80 -2.48
C PRO A 96 -22.68 4.68 -2.52
N ASN A 97 -23.40 5.74 -2.92
CA ASN A 97 -24.88 5.79 -2.89
C ASN A 97 -25.60 4.60 -3.59
N ASN A 98 -24.89 3.85 -4.45
CA ASN A 98 -25.41 2.68 -5.17
C ASN A 98 -24.86 1.33 -4.68
N HIS A 99 -24.10 1.29 -3.57
CA HIS A 99 -23.51 0.06 -3.06
C HIS A 99 -24.41 -0.58 -2.00
N GLU A 100 -25.18 -1.60 -2.39
CA GLU A 100 -25.89 -2.46 -1.46
C GLU A 100 -24.97 -3.54 -0.89
N ILE A 101 -24.88 -3.61 0.44
CA ILE A 101 -24.15 -4.68 1.14
C ILE A 101 -24.93 -5.99 0.92
N LYS A 102 -24.27 -7.01 0.36
CA LYS A 102 -24.85 -8.36 0.19
C LYS A 102 -25.33 -8.90 1.55
N GLY A 103 -26.44 -9.65 1.56
CA GLY A 103 -27.03 -10.20 2.79
C GLY A 103 -26.03 -10.93 3.68
N GLN A 104 -25.19 -11.79 3.10
CA GLN A 104 -24.13 -12.50 3.82
C GLN A 104 -23.12 -11.56 4.50
N ALA A 105 -22.72 -10.48 3.83
CA ALA A 105 -21.77 -9.53 4.41
C ALA A 105 -22.42 -8.76 5.58
N LYS A 106 -23.72 -8.44 5.48
CA LYS A 106 -24.47 -7.80 6.56
C LYS A 106 -24.53 -8.68 7.81
N GLU A 107 -24.75 -9.99 7.66
CA GLU A 107 -24.70 -10.95 8.76
C GLU A 107 -23.31 -11.02 9.39
N MET A 108 -22.25 -11.09 8.58
CA MET A 108 -20.87 -11.11 9.07
C MET A 108 -20.51 -9.85 9.87
N PHE A 109 -20.98 -8.68 9.43
CA PHE A 109 -20.77 -7.43 10.18
C PHE A 109 -21.55 -7.40 11.50
N SER A 110 -22.77 -7.94 11.54
CA SER A 110 -23.54 -8.06 12.78
C SER A 110 -22.80 -8.91 13.81
N ILE A 111 -22.25 -10.05 13.38
CA ILE A 111 -21.48 -10.94 14.27
C ILE A 111 -20.24 -10.23 14.81
N LEU A 112 -19.56 -9.44 13.97
CA LEU A 112 -18.40 -8.68 14.41
C LEU A 112 -18.76 -7.62 15.46
N ASP A 113 -19.91 -6.95 15.29
CA ASP A 113 -20.43 -5.96 16.24
C ASP A 113 -20.75 -6.60 17.59
N ASP A 114 -21.37 -7.79 17.57
CA ASP A 114 -21.64 -8.57 18.79
C ASP A 114 -20.35 -8.95 19.53
N ILE A 115 -19.31 -9.36 18.80
CA ILE A 115 -18.00 -9.69 19.39
C ILE A 115 -17.37 -8.44 20.03
N LEU A 116 -17.44 -7.28 19.36
CA LEU A 116 -16.91 -6.03 19.90
C LEU A 116 -17.63 -5.60 21.18
N ASN A 117 -18.97 -5.68 21.20
CA ASN A 117 -19.79 -5.40 22.38
C ASN A 117 -19.39 -6.29 23.57
N ILE A 118 -19.17 -7.59 23.32
CA ILE A 118 -18.66 -8.50 24.36
C ILE A 118 -17.28 -8.04 24.82
N CYS A 119 -16.37 -7.73 23.90
CA CYS A 119 -15.04 -7.26 24.28
C CYS A 119 -15.09 -5.99 25.12
N GLU A 120 -15.96 -5.03 24.81
CA GLU A 120 -16.13 -3.82 25.61
C GLU A 120 -16.64 -4.14 27.03
N VAL A 121 -17.60 -5.05 27.18
CA VAL A 121 -18.11 -5.45 28.50
C VAL A 121 -17.01 -6.07 29.37
N TYR A 122 -16.13 -6.87 28.78
CA TYR A 122 -15.11 -7.62 29.53
C TYR A 122 -13.78 -6.89 29.69
N TYR A 123 -13.41 -6.05 28.72
CA TYR A 123 -12.10 -5.39 28.66
C TYR A 123 -12.17 -3.85 28.73
N GLY A 124 -13.35 -3.24 28.69
CA GLY A 124 -13.55 -1.79 28.74
C GLY A 124 -13.43 -1.15 30.13
N LYS A 125 -12.51 -1.63 30.97
CA LYS A 125 -12.14 -1.01 32.25
C LYS A 125 -10.91 -0.12 32.12
#